data_AF-A9QQ26-F1
#
_entry.id   AF-A9QQ26-F1
#
_cell.length_a   1.000
_cell.length_b   1.000
_cell.length_c   1.000
_cell.angle_alpha   90.00
_cell.angle_beta   90.00
_cell.angle_gamma   90.00
#
_symmetry.space_group_name_H-M   'P 1'
#
loop_
_entity.id
_entity.type
_entity.pdbx_description
1 polymer ?
#
loop_
_entity_poly.entity_id
_entity_poly.type
_entity_poly.pdbx_seq_one_letter_code
_entity_poly.pdbx_strand_id
1 'polypeptide(L)'
;MSAPVGIPSLLLALCALLCVLNAVRSAYCPDPYKRYSDQHSYCVGVCCSCAKYRRGVSPWLKKELVRLHNNLRSKVAGGKSHSVDHLPRATNMLEMVWDDELAEVAQRWSDKCERKSDCEDCRRVGRFGVGQIIFEFDGKMDGKDMENEFFSRFMALQSFRKEQVARFTAGTNPKTAQILWAKTWRIGCGFLDFNYPGNGRRYTQIVCNYGPKGNEEGEEVYKAGSVCSSCPANTCCGDACKKHNLKANYHGLCKVIDENLPPEGNVPHKKTGNEVFYCGFNDESDCRHTVEGVDRWIRNVTTGGTWLNTYLGNYGHTVIEVRSAHHLQVRQAMPGHQDPQWTHGGRTTLSVPAVRGFGGGRQILNLTHLPPCRR
;
A
#
# COMPACT_ATOMS: atom_id res chain seq x y z
N MET A 1 -37.74 -57.64 14.56
CA MET A 1 -36.70 -57.21 13.60
C MET A 1 -36.58 -55.71 13.76
N SER A 2 -35.44 -55.22 14.24
CA SER A 2 -35.28 -53.81 14.63
C SER A 2 -33.96 -53.27 14.08
N ALA A 3 -34.02 -52.51 12.99
CA ALA A 3 -32.86 -51.79 12.47
C ALA A 3 -32.74 -50.43 13.18
N PRO A 4 -31.54 -49.99 13.59
CA PRO A 4 -31.36 -48.74 14.33
C PRO A 4 -31.47 -47.53 13.39
N VAL A 5 -32.64 -46.89 13.37
CA VAL A 5 -32.88 -45.61 12.69
C VAL A 5 -32.27 -44.48 13.54
N GLY A 6 -30.96 -44.22 13.36
CA GLY A 6 -30.26 -43.19 14.16
C GLY A 6 -29.08 -42.48 13.49
N ILE A 7 -28.53 -43.00 12.39
CA ILE A 7 -27.32 -42.47 11.74
C ILE A 7 -27.58 -41.26 10.79
N PRO A 8 -28.68 -41.16 10.02
CA PRO A 8 -28.86 -40.08 9.03
C PRO A 8 -28.83 -38.67 9.63
N SER A 9 -29.46 -38.47 10.79
CA SER A 9 -29.62 -37.15 11.42
C SER A 9 -28.29 -36.55 11.90
N LEU A 10 -27.36 -37.40 12.36
CA LEU A 10 -26.05 -36.93 12.84
C LEU A 10 -25.17 -36.43 11.69
N LEU A 11 -25.19 -37.12 10.55
CA LEU A 11 -24.48 -36.71 9.33
C LEU A 11 -25.05 -35.41 8.74
N LEU A 12 -26.37 -35.26 8.73
CA LEU A 12 -27.03 -34.02 8.30
C LEU A 12 -26.65 -32.84 9.21
N ALA A 13 -26.64 -33.03 10.53
CA ALA A 13 -26.21 -32.01 11.48
C ALA A 13 -24.74 -31.62 11.30
N LEU A 14 -23.85 -32.59 11.09
CA LEU A 14 -22.42 -32.35 10.79
C LEU A 14 -22.23 -31.56 9.48
N CYS A 15 -22.94 -31.93 8.40
CA CYS A 15 -22.91 -31.18 7.15
C CYS A 15 -23.43 -29.75 7.34
N ALA A 16 -24.54 -29.55 8.06
CA ALA A 16 -25.07 -28.22 8.35
C ALA A 16 -24.07 -27.37 9.15
N LEU A 17 -23.44 -27.94 10.18
CA LEU A 17 -22.43 -27.26 10.99
C LEU A 17 -21.20 -26.88 10.16
N LEU A 18 -20.72 -27.78 9.29
CA LEU A 18 -19.61 -27.51 8.37
C LEU A 18 -19.95 -26.41 7.35
N CYS A 19 -21.17 -26.40 6.82
CA CYS A 19 -21.66 -25.33 5.95
C CYS A 19 -21.72 -23.97 6.68
N VAL A 20 -22.22 -23.94 7.93
CA VAL A 20 -22.25 -22.71 8.75
C VAL A 20 -20.83 -22.24 9.08
N LEU A 21 -19.92 -23.13 9.48
CA LEU A 21 -18.52 -22.78 9.78
C LEU A 21 -17.79 -22.22 8.54
N ASN A 22 -18.06 -22.77 7.35
CA ASN A 22 -17.51 -22.25 6.09
C ASN A 22 -18.15 -20.90 5.70
N ALA A 23 -19.45 -20.71 5.92
CA ALA A 23 -20.12 -19.42 5.70
C ALA A 23 -19.59 -18.32 6.63
N VAL A 24 -19.42 -18.61 7.93
CA VAL A 24 -18.86 -17.68 8.92
C VAL A 24 -17.43 -17.28 8.55
N ARG A 25 -16.59 -18.22 8.08
CA ARG A 25 -15.24 -17.92 7.60
C ARG A 25 -15.21 -17.05 6.33
N SER A 26 -16.28 -17.02 5.54
CA SER A 26 -16.38 -16.18 4.34
C SER A 26 -16.81 -14.72 4.62
N ALA A 27 -17.16 -14.38 5.87
CA ALA A 27 -17.69 -13.07 6.25
C ALA A 27 -16.77 -12.24 7.17
N TYR A 28 -15.58 -12.76 7.54
CA TYR A 28 -14.66 -12.03 8.40
C TYR A 28 -13.92 -10.90 7.67
N CYS A 29 -14.32 -9.67 7.96
CA CYS A 29 -13.71 -8.43 7.50
C CYS A 29 -13.03 -7.72 8.69
N PRO A 30 -11.69 -7.75 8.80
CA PRO A 30 -10.95 -7.02 9.83
C PRO A 30 -11.24 -5.51 9.81
N ASP A 31 -11.39 -4.91 10.98
CA ASP A 31 -11.66 -3.46 11.14
C ASP A 31 -10.68 -2.53 10.39
N PRO A 32 -9.35 -2.83 10.29
CA PRO A 32 -8.42 -2.01 9.52
C PRO A 32 -8.76 -1.87 8.03
N TYR A 33 -9.51 -2.84 7.47
CA TYR A 33 -9.95 -2.84 6.07
C TYR A 33 -11.37 -2.29 5.92
N LYS A 34 -12.26 -2.64 6.86
CA LYS A 34 -13.67 -2.20 6.88
C LYS A 34 -13.80 -0.68 6.81
N ARG A 35 -12.87 0.06 7.42
CA ARG A 35 -12.83 1.53 7.42
C ARG A 35 -12.58 2.19 6.04
N TYR A 36 -12.18 1.43 5.03
CA TYR A 36 -11.95 1.93 3.67
C TYR A 36 -13.11 1.66 2.73
N SER A 37 -13.66 0.44 2.77
CA SER A 37 -14.81 0.06 1.94
C SER A 37 -15.44 -1.24 2.46
N ASP A 38 -16.76 -1.32 2.47
CA ASP A 38 -17.48 -2.59 2.64
C ASP A 38 -17.21 -3.57 1.46
N GLN A 39 -16.73 -3.05 0.33
CA GLN A 39 -16.29 -3.83 -0.83
C GLN A 39 -14.78 -4.09 -0.86
N HIS A 40 -14.07 -3.88 0.26
CA HIS A 40 -12.63 -4.16 0.35
C HIS A 40 -12.35 -5.63 0.01
N SER A 41 -11.32 -5.88 -0.79
CA SER A 41 -10.97 -7.19 -1.36
C SER A 41 -10.80 -8.27 -0.29
N TYR A 42 -10.32 -7.89 0.91
CA TYR A 42 -10.27 -8.79 2.07
C TYR A 42 -11.67 -9.22 2.58
N CYS A 43 -12.64 -8.30 2.55
CA CYS A 43 -13.95 -8.38 3.19
C CYS A 43 -15.02 -9.03 2.29
N VAL A 44 -14.82 -9.00 0.98
CA VAL A 44 -15.78 -9.56 0.01
C VAL A 44 -15.67 -11.08 -0.08
N GLY A 45 -16.77 -11.79 0.21
CA GLY A 45 -16.81 -13.26 0.16
C GLY A 45 -16.40 -13.84 -1.19
N VAL A 46 -15.62 -14.93 -1.17
CA VAL A 46 -14.97 -15.53 -2.35
C VAL A 46 -15.54 -16.89 -2.76
N CYS A 47 -16.69 -17.29 -2.21
CA CYS A 47 -17.28 -18.57 -2.61
C CYS A 47 -17.76 -18.53 -4.07
N CYS A 48 -17.65 -19.69 -4.70
CA CYS A 48 -18.57 -20.13 -5.73
C CYS A 48 -18.45 -19.38 -7.09
N SER A 49 -17.52 -18.43 -7.25
CA SER A 49 -17.39 -17.63 -8.49
C SER A 49 -16.72 -18.38 -9.65
N CYS A 50 -15.80 -19.31 -9.40
CA CYS A 50 -15.19 -20.15 -10.44
C CYS A 50 -14.63 -21.48 -9.90
N ALA A 51 -14.35 -22.43 -10.80
CA ALA A 51 -13.71 -23.70 -10.44
C ALA A 51 -12.17 -23.54 -10.38
N LYS A 52 -11.60 -23.71 -9.18
CA LYS A 52 -10.19 -23.40 -8.86
C LYS A 52 -9.33 -24.67 -8.86
N TYR A 53 -8.23 -24.69 -9.62
CA TYR A 53 -7.23 -25.77 -9.60
C TYR A 53 -6.13 -25.54 -8.56
N ARG A 54 -5.62 -24.32 -8.45
CA ARG A 54 -4.53 -23.96 -7.53
C ARG A 54 -4.64 -22.49 -7.12
N ARG A 55 -4.39 -22.18 -5.85
CA ARG A 55 -4.34 -20.83 -5.28
C ARG A 55 -3.09 -20.64 -4.44
N GLY A 56 -2.69 -19.39 -4.22
CA GLY A 56 -1.51 -19.05 -3.41
C GLY A 56 -0.21 -19.01 -4.21
N VAL A 57 0.62 -18.02 -3.92
CA VAL A 57 1.95 -17.84 -4.52
C VAL A 57 2.94 -18.82 -3.88
N SER A 58 3.62 -19.63 -4.69
CA SER A 58 4.65 -20.56 -4.19
C SER A 58 5.91 -19.81 -3.74
N PRO A 59 6.75 -20.38 -2.85
CA PRO A 59 8.01 -19.74 -2.43
C PRO A 59 8.97 -19.44 -3.60
N TRP A 60 8.93 -20.25 -4.66
CA TRP A 60 9.65 -19.98 -5.90
C TRP A 60 9.06 -18.75 -6.62
N LEU A 61 7.73 -18.71 -6.83
CA LEU A 61 7.08 -17.61 -7.54
C LEU A 61 7.17 -16.27 -6.77
N LYS A 62 7.11 -16.28 -5.43
CA LYS A 62 7.36 -15.11 -4.56
C LYS A 62 8.74 -14.50 -4.82
N LYS A 63 9.78 -15.33 -4.87
CA LYS A 63 11.15 -14.89 -5.20
C LYS A 63 11.28 -14.42 -6.64
N GLU A 64 10.64 -15.13 -7.56
CA GLU A 64 10.73 -14.88 -9.00
C GLU A 64 10.06 -13.56 -9.40
N LEU A 65 8.88 -13.27 -8.87
CA LEU A 65 8.19 -11.99 -9.06
C LEU A 65 9.08 -10.82 -8.60
N VAL A 66 9.65 -10.88 -7.40
CA VAL A 66 10.56 -9.83 -6.89
C VAL A 66 11.82 -9.72 -7.76
N ARG A 67 12.42 -10.84 -8.18
CA ARG A 67 13.59 -10.89 -9.07
C ARG A 67 13.33 -10.19 -10.40
N LEU A 68 12.22 -10.52 -11.06
CA LEU A 68 11.87 -9.99 -12.37
C LEU A 68 11.58 -8.49 -12.33
N HIS A 69 10.86 -8.01 -11.31
CA HIS A 69 10.65 -6.58 -11.09
C HIS A 69 11.96 -5.82 -10.89
N ASN A 70 12.82 -6.29 -9.99
CA ASN A 70 14.10 -5.63 -9.71
C ASN A 70 15.09 -5.70 -10.87
N ASN A 71 15.11 -6.79 -11.64
CA ASN A 71 15.89 -6.89 -12.88
C ASN A 71 15.45 -5.81 -13.89
N LEU A 72 14.14 -5.64 -14.09
CA LEU A 72 13.60 -4.64 -15.01
C LEU A 72 13.91 -3.21 -14.53
N ARG A 73 13.66 -2.91 -13.26
CA ARG A 73 14.01 -1.62 -12.63
C ARG A 73 15.50 -1.31 -12.72
N SER A 74 16.37 -2.30 -12.47
CA SER A 74 17.83 -2.15 -12.52
C SER A 74 18.35 -1.85 -13.93
N LYS A 75 17.80 -2.49 -14.96
CA LYS A 75 18.15 -2.19 -16.37
C LYS A 75 17.86 -0.73 -16.72
N VAL A 76 16.69 -0.22 -16.34
CA VAL A 76 16.29 1.18 -16.55
C VAL A 76 17.12 2.14 -15.70
N ALA A 77 17.24 1.87 -14.40
CA ALA A 77 17.99 2.74 -13.48
C ALA A 77 19.47 2.91 -13.89
N GLY A 78 20.11 1.82 -14.33
CA GLY A 78 21.50 1.84 -14.81
C GLY A 78 21.68 2.38 -16.23
N GLY A 79 20.65 2.33 -17.09
CA GLY A 79 20.73 2.72 -18.51
C GLY A 79 21.67 1.83 -19.34
N LYS A 80 21.71 0.52 -19.07
CA LYS A 80 22.71 -0.43 -19.62
C LYS A 80 22.16 -1.40 -20.67
N SER A 81 21.21 -0.99 -21.50
CA SER A 81 20.69 -1.83 -22.59
C SER A 81 20.03 -1.01 -23.70
N HIS A 82 20.16 -1.46 -24.96
CA HIS A 82 19.64 -0.76 -26.14
C HIS A 82 18.13 -0.47 -26.13
N SER A 83 17.31 -1.30 -25.48
CA SER A 83 15.86 -1.02 -25.38
C SER A 83 15.50 0.10 -24.39
N VAL A 84 16.49 0.69 -23.70
CA VAL A 84 16.30 1.72 -22.65
C VAL A 84 17.38 2.81 -22.65
N ASP A 85 18.26 2.87 -23.67
CA ASP A 85 19.33 3.88 -23.73
C ASP A 85 18.80 5.29 -24.07
N HIS A 86 17.61 5.37 -24.67
CA HIS A 86 16.83 6.59 -24.88
C HIS A 86 16.12 7.11 -23.62
N LEU A 87 16.00 6.28 -22.57
CA LEU A 87 15.40 6.65 -21.30
C LEU A 87 16.47 7.24 -20.36
N PRO A 88 16.14 8.28 -19.57
CA PRO A 88 17.06 8.79 -18.58
C PRO A 88 17.34 7.72 -17.51
N ARG A 89 18.57 7.69 -16.99
CA ARG A 89 18.93 6.87 -15.81
C ARG A 89 18.24 7.39 -14.56
N ALA A 90 17.97 6.50 -13.60
CA ALA A 90 17.26 6.84 -12.37
C ALA A 90 18.21 7.16 -11.21
N THR A 91 17.87 8.18 -10.43
CA THR A 91 18.66 8.65 -9.27
C THR A 91 18.17 8.08 -7.94
N ASN A 92 16.90 7.66 -7.87
CA ASN A 92 16.16 7.37 -6.63
C ASN A 92 15.34 6.06 -6.67
N MET A 93 15.58 5.17 -7.64
CA MET A 93 14.79 3.96 -7.86
C MET A 93 14.96 2.94 -6.73
N LEU A 94 13.92 2.68 -5.92
CA LEU A 94 14.02 1.74 -4.81
C LEU A 94 14.12 0.27 -5.27
N GLU A 95 14.85 -0.56 -4.51
CA GLU A 95 14.78 -2.03 -4.60
C GLU A 95 13.43 -2.50 -4.05
N MET A 96 12.66 -3.24 -4.84
CA MET A 96 11.40 -3.84 -4.39
C MET A 96 11.66 -5.04 -3.49
N VAL A 97 10.90 -5.14 -2.40
CA VAL A 97 10.87 -6.26 -1.47
C VAL A 97 9.44 -6.78 -1.33
N TRP A 98 9.30 -8.03 -0.90
CA TRP A 98 7.97 -8.62 -0.74
C TRP A 98 7.22 -8.01 0.46
N ASP A 99 5.89 -8.00 0.37
CA ASP A 99 4.99 -7.55 1.41
C ASP A 99 3.82 -8.53 1.56
N ASP A 100 3.72 -9.18 2.72
CA ASP A 100 2.74 -10.25 2.93
C ASP A 100 1.31 -9.73 3.17
N GLU A 101 1.12 -8.49 3.65
CA GLU A 101 -0.20 -7.85 3.73
C GLU A 101 -0.75 -7.57 2.31
N LEU A 102 0.10 -6.97 1.45
CA LEU A 102 -0.27 -6.74 0.05
C LEU A 102 -0.58 -8.04 -0.70
N ALA A 103 0.18 -9.10 -0.40
CA ALA A 103 -0.02 -10.42 -1.00
C ALA A 103 -1.34 -11.06 -0.55
N GLU A 104 -1.73 -10.92 0.72
CA GLU A 104 -3.01 -11.44 1.19
C GLU A 104 -4.19 -10.69 0.55
N VAL A 105 -4.16 -9.36 0.51
CA VAL A 105 -5.20 -8.55 -0.15
C VAL A 105 -5.29 -8.89 -1.65
N ALA A 106 -4.15 -9.06 -2.33
CA ALA A 106 -4.11 -9.45 -3.74
C ALA A 106 -4.61 -10.89 -3.97
N GLN A 107 -4.30 -11.83 -3.06
CA GLN A 107 -4.82 -13.20 -3.11
C GLN A 107 -6.34 -13.22 -2.96
N ARG A 108 -6.89 -12.43 -2.03
CA ARG A 108 -8.34 -12.29 -1.83
C ARG A 108 -9.04 -11.73 -3.08
N TRP A 109 -8.44 -10.76 -3.76
CA TRP A 109 -8.95 -10.31 -5.06
C TRP A 109 -8.85 -11.39 -6.14
N SER A 110 -7.70 -12.06 -6.29
CA SER A 110 -7.56 -13.15 -7.28
C SER A 110 -8.56 -14.28 -7.07
N ASP A 111 -8.91 -14.58 -5.81
CA ASP A 111 -9.93 -15.56 -5.44
C ASP A 111 -11.36 -15.20 -5.92
N LYS A 112 -11.61 -13.99 -6.45
CA LYS A 112 -12.85 -13.62 -7.14
C LYS A 112 -12.94 -14.15 -8.57
N CYS A 113 -11.81 -14.46 -9.21
CA CYS A 113 -11.74 -14.87 -10.62
C CYS A 113 -12.12 -13.75 -11.63
N GLU A 114 -11.95 -12.48 -11.22
CA GLU A 114 -12.29 -11.26 -11.98
C GLU A 114 -11.10 -10.76 -12.80
N ARG A 115 -11.29 -10.43 -14.08
CA ARG A 115 -10.21 -9.91 -14.96
C ARG A 115 -9.89 -8.43 -14.73
N LYS A 116 -10.85 -7.69 -14.16
CA LYS A 116 -10.73 -6.27 -13.82
C LYS A 116 -10.01 -6.09 -12.49
N SER A 117 -9.40 -4.92 -12.31
CA SER A 117 -8.90 -4.50 -11.00
C SER A 117 -10.05 -4.20 -10.04
N ASP A 118 -9.76 -4.34 -8.74
CA ASP A 118 -10.59 -3.80 -7.68
C ASP A 118 -10.54 -2.25 -7.64
N CYS A 119 -11.45 -1.64 -6.89
CA CYS A 119 -11.43 -0.20 -6.66
C CYS A 119 -10.21 0.22 -5.82
N GLU A 120 -9.77 1.48 -5.89
CA GLU A 120 -8.54 1.90 -5.19
C GLU A 120 -8.66 1.75 -3.66
N ASP A 121 -9.79 2.18 -3.08
CA ASP A 121 -10.07 2.00 -1.65
C ASP A 121 -10.36 0.54 -1.28
N CYS A 122 -10.69 -0.32 -2.26
CA CYS A 122 -10.95 -1.74 -2.07
C CYS A 122 -9.66 -2.56 -1.81
N ARG A 123 -8.48 -2.00 -2.09
CA ARG A 123 -7.16 -2.65 -1.86
C ARG A 123 -6.28 -1.89 -0.89
N ARG A 124 -6.83 -0.91 -0.18
CA ARG A 124 -6.08 0.04 0.65
C ARG A 124 -5.64 -0.57 1.97
N VAL A 125 -4.38 -0.38 2.32
CA VAL A 125 -3.79 -0.84 3.58
C VAL A 125 -3.57 0.30 4.56
N GLY A 126 -3.32 -0.04 5.83
CA GLY A 126 -3.07 0.94 6.90
C GLY A 126 -1.90 1.90 6.66
N ARG A 127 -1.01 1.56 5.73
CA ARG A 127 0.30 2.18 5.54
C ARG A 127 0.35 3.16 4.36
N PHE A 128 -0.29 2.85 3.24
CA PHE A 128 -0.25 3.67 2.01
C PHE A 128 -1.44 3.36 1.08
N GLY A 129 -1.66 4.22 0.08
CA GLY A 129 -2.45 3.86 -1.10
C GLY A 129 -1.77 2.72 -1.87
N VAL A 130 -2.55 1.90 -2.57
CA VAL A 130 -2.06 0.66 -3.23
C VAL A 130 -2.38 0.69 -4.72
N GLY A 131 -1.34 0.53 -5.55
CA GLY A 131 -1.48 0.31 -6.99
C GLY A 131 -1.65 -1.17 -7.32
N GLN A 132 -2.10 -1.51 -8.53
CA GLN A 132 -2.32 -2.90 -8.92
C GLN A 132 -1.96 -3.17 -10.39
N ILE A 133 -1.42 -4.37 -10.64
CA ILE A 133 -1.29 -4.94 -11.99
C ILE A 133 -1.81 -6.37 -11.96
N ILE A 134 -2.73 -6.68 -12.87
CA ILE A 134 -3.15 -8.04 -13.17
C ILE A 134 -2.37 -8.54 -14.40
N PHE A 135 -1.78 -9.73 -14.24
CA PHE A 135 -1.16 -10.56 -15.26
C PHE A 135 -2.07 -11.76 -15.51
N GLU A 136 -2.26 -12.12 -16.78
CA GLU A 136 -3.19 -13.17 -17.19
C GLU A 136 -2.53 -14.06 -18.25
N PHE A 137 -2.66 -15.37 -18.09
CA PHE A 137 -2.08 -16.38 -18.97
C PHE A 137 -3.16 -17.37 -19.38
N ASP A 138 -3.22 -17.69 -20.68
CA ASP A 138 -4.07 -18.77 -21.19
C ASP A 138 -3.52 -20.13 -20.71
N GLY A 139 -4.35 -20.92 -20.03
CA GLY A 139 -3.96 -22.24 -19.51
C GLY A 139 -3.18 -22.20 -18.19
N LYS A 140 -2.30 -23.19 -18.01
CA LYS A 140 -1.47 -23.37 -16.81
C LYS A 140 -0.11 -22.71 -17.06
N MET A 141 0.14 -21.61 -16.34
CA MET A 141 1.43 -20.90 -16.38
C MET A 141 2.59 -21.74 -15.82
N ASP A 142 3.74 -21.72 -16.50
CA ASP A 142 5.03 -22.16 -16.00
C ASP A 142 6.01 -21.00 -15.73
N GLY A 143 7.30 -21.30 -15.49
CA GLY A 143 8.29 -20.24 -15.23
C GLY A 143 8.72 -19.45 -16.47
N LYS A 144 8.71 -20.08 -17.65
CA LYS A 144 9.06 -19.45 -18.92
C LYS A 144 7.98 -18.46 -19.35
N ASP A 145 6.70 -18.75 -19.09
CA ASP A 145 5.61 -17.80 -19.31
C ASP A 145 5.82 -16.49 -18.54
N MET A 146 6.22 -16.60 -17.27
CA MET A 146 6.49 -15.45 -16.40
C MET A 146 7.70 -14.63 -16.88
N GLU A 147 8.78 -15.30 -17.35
CA GLU A 147 9.93 -14.63 -17.95
C GLU A 147 9.57 -13.96 -19.29
N ASN A 148 8.76 -14.61 -20.14
CA ASN A 148 8.27 -14.07 -21.41
C ASN A 148 7.43 -12.80 -21.21
N GLU A 149 6.55 -12.79 -20.21
CA GLU A 149 5.73 -11.62 -19.84
C GLU A 149 6.62 -10.43 -19.40
N PHE A 150 7.68 -10.69 -18.64
CA PHE A 150 8.66 -9.66 -18.27
C PHE A 150 9.55 -9.22 -19.43
N PHE A 151 9.87 -10.12 -20.36
CA PHE A 151 10.56 -9.79 -21.59
C PHE A 151 9.70 -8.90 -22.50
N SER A 152 8.40 -9.23 -22.66
CA SER A 152 7.41 -8.42 -23.37
C SER A 152 7.33 -7.01 -22.80
N ARG A 153 7.28 -6.87 -21.47
CA ARG A 153 7.31 -5.56 -20.78
C ARG A 153 8.61 -4.80 -20.96
N PHE A 154 9.74 -5.50 -21.00
CA PHE A 154 11.03 -4.89 -21.31
C PHE A 154 11.08 -4.37 -22.75
N MET A 155 10.54 -5.12 -23.72
CA MET A 155 10.42 -4.66 -25.11
C MET A 155 9.46 -3.47 -25.24
N ALA A 156 8.37 -3.45 -24.47
CA ALA A 156 7.44 -2.32 -24.44
C ALA A 156 8.07 -0.98 -23.99
N LEU A 157 9.25 -1.00 -23.34
CA LEU A 157 10.00 0.21 -22.99
C LEU A 157 10.51 1.00 -24.22
N GLN A 158 10.63 0.36 -25.39
CA GLN A 158 10.97 1.05 -26.64
C GLN A 158 9.94 2.12 -27.03
N SER A 159 8.69 1.98 -26.59
CA SER A 159 7.62 2.97 -26.80
C SER A 159 7.44 3.96 -25.64
N PHE A 160 8.14 3.73 -24.51
CA PHE A 160 8.10 4.62 -23.36
C PHE A 160 9.03 5.81 -23.62
N ARG A 161 8.57 7.02 -23.31
CA ARG A 161 9.28 8.27 -23.65
C ARG A 161 9.83 8.97 -22.41
N LYS A 162 10.92 9.73 -22.56
CA LYS A 162 11.54 10.50 -21.47
C LYS A 162 10.58 11.54 -20.84
N GLU A 163 9.65 12.07 -21.63
CA GLU A 163 8.60 12.98 -21.17
C GLU A 163 7.62 12.29 -20.21
N GLN A 164 7.30 11.02 -20.47
CA GLN A 164 6.45 10.19 -19.60
C GLN A 164 7.17 9.76 -18.31
N VAL A 165 8.52 9.71 -18.32
CA VAL A 165 9.31 9.54 -17.09
C VAL A 165 9.23 10.81 -16.24
N ALA A 166 9.49 11.97 -16.84
CA ALA A 166 9.52 13.25 -16.13
C ALA A 166 8.14 13.68 -15.63
N ARG A 167 7.05 13.25 -16.27
CA ARG A 167 5.68 13.52 -15.85
C ARG A 167 4.73 12.41 -16.29
N PHE A 168 4.20 11.68 -15.32
CA PHE A 168 3.09 10.76 -15.54
C PHE A 168 1.84 11.52 -15.96
N THR A 169 1.15 10.98 -16.95
CA THR A 169 -0.09 11.51 -17.54
C THR A 169 -0.99 10.37 -17.97
N ALA A 170 -2.28 10.61 -18.15
CA ALA A 170 -3.24 9.64 -18.71
C ALA A 170 -2.80 8.94 -20.03
N GLY A 171 -1.92 9.55 -20.83
CA GLY A 171 -1.33 8.95 -22.03
C GLY A 171 -0.10 8.05 -21.78
N THR A 172 0.23 7.76 -20.52
CA THR A 172 1.37 6.93 -20.10
C THR A 172 0.89 5.51 -19.84
N ASN A 173 1.65 4.49 -20.26
CA ASN A 173 1.29 3.09 -19.98
C ASN A 173 1.33 2.85 -18.44
N PRO A 174 0.18 2.63 -17.78
CA PRO A 174 0.12 2.60 -16.32
C PRO A 174 0.72 1.33 -15.74
N LYS A 175 0.70 0.21 -16.47
CA LYS A 175 1.34 -1.04 -16.03
C LYS A 175 2.86 -0.90 -16.04
N THR A 176 3.42 -0.28 -17.08
CA THR A 176 4.86 -0.02 -17.19
C THR A 176 5.33 1.01 -16.17
N ALA A 177 4.62 2.14 -16.06
CA ALA A 177 4.95 3.20 -15.10
C ALA A 177 4.90 2.70 -13.65
N GLN A 178 3.90 1.90 -13.26
CA GLN A 178 3.84 1.34 -11.90
C GLN A 178 5.02 0.42 -11.56
N ILE A 179 5.52 -0.38 -12.51
CA ILE A 179 6.72 -1.22 -12.29
C ILE A 179 7.98 -0.35 -12.14
N LEU A 180 8.06 0.76 -12.88
CA LEU A 180 9.19 1.69 -12.84
C LEU A 180 9.04 2.82 -11.81
N TRP A 181 7.97 2.83 -11.00
CA TRP A 181 7.70 3.92 -10.07
C TRP A 181 8.74 3.92 -8.95
N ALA A 182 9.58 4.97 -8.87
CA ALA A 182 10.74 4.99 -7.98
C ALA A 182 10.36 4.79 -6.52
N LYS A 183 9.30 5.49 -6.08
CA LYS A 183 8.75 5.47 -4.70
C LYS A 183 8.13 4.11 -4.32
N THR A 184 7.69 3.30 -5.30
CA THR A 184 7.10 1.97 -5.04
C THR A 184 8.20 0.94 -4.74
N TRP A 185 8.11 0.29 -3.59
CA TRP A 185 9.14 -0.64 -3.10
C TRP A 185 8.59 -1.86 -2.34
N ARG A 186 7.32 -1.86 -1.96
CA ARG A 186 6.60 -3.05 -1.47
C ARG A 186 5.82 -3.67 -2.62
N ILE A 187 5.94 -4.98 -2.79
CA ILE A 187 5.12 -5.77 -3.72
C ILE A 187 4.58 -7.01 -3.03
N GLY A 188 3.29 -7.27 -3.17
CA GLY A 188 2.69 -8.53 -2.73
C GLY A 188 1.67 -9.00 -3.75
N CYS A 189 1.72 -10.28 -4.11
CA CYS A 189 0.87 -10.83 -5.16
C CYS A 189 0.03 -12.03 -4.70
N GLY A 190 -1.14 -12.16 -5.30
CA GLY A 190 -1.99 -13.34 -5.28
C GLY A 190 -1.86 -14.15 -6.56
N PHE A 191 -2.12 -15.45 -6.48
CA PHE A 191 -2.10 -16.39 -7.60
C PHE A 191 -3.40 -17.20 -7.62
N LEU A 192 -4.00 -17.35 -8.81
CA LEU A 192 -5.09 -18.29 -9.05
C LEU A 192 -4.95 -18.97 -10.42
N ASP A 193 -5.12 -20.29 -10.45
CA ASP A 193 -5.23 -21.14 -11.63
C ASP A 193 -6.63 -21.79 -11.60
N PHE A 194 -7.46 -21.53 -12.60
CA PHE A 194 -8.91 -21.76 -12.55
C PHE A 194 -9.53 -21.92 -13.94
N ASN A 195 -10.77 -22.44 -14.03
CA ASN A 195 -11.60 -22.34 -15.24
C ASN A 195 -12.38 -21.04 -15.22
N TYR A 196 -12.28 -20.22 -16.27
CA TYR A 196 -12.96 -18.92 -16.33
C TYR A 196 -14.48 -19.08 -16.49
N PRO A 197 -15.28 -18.35 -15.70
CA PRO A 197 -16.73 -18.37 -15.81
C PRO A 197 -17.22 -18.01 -17.22
N GLY A 198 -18.13 -18.81 -17.78
CA GLY A 198 -18.75 -18.56 -19.08
C GLY A 198 -18.05 -19.18 -20.29
N ASN A 199 -16.75 -19.53 -20.23
CA ASN A 199 -16.10 -20.28 -21.33
C ASN A 199 -15.45 -21.60 -20.90
N GLY A 200 -15.28 -21.86 -19.60
CA GLY A 200 -14.74 -23.12 -19.08
C GLY A 200 -13.26 -23.38 -19.41
N ARG A 201 -12.58 -22.50 -20.16
CA ARG A 201 -11.15 -22.62 -20.44
C ARG A 201 -10.36 -22.37 -19.16
N ARG A 202 -9.23 -23.06 -19.02
CA ARG A 202 -8.28 -22.84 -17.93
C ARG A 202 -7.51 -21.54 -18.16
N TYR A 203 -7.30 -20.78 -17.09
CA TYR A 203 -6.49 -19.56 -17.04
C TYR A 203 -5.64 -19.56 -15.77
N THR A 204 -4.52 -18.87 -15.85
CA THR A 204 -3.75 -18.47 -14.67
C THR A 204 -3.76 -16.95 -14.55
N GLN A 205 -4.08 -16.44 -13.37
CA GLN A 205 -4.06 -15.03 -13.03
C GLN A 205 -3.08 -14.78 -11.89
N ILE A 206 -2.28 -13.73 -12.02
CA ILE A 206 -1.49 -13.16 -10.93
C ILE A 206 -1.95 -11.72 -10.73
N VAL A 207 -2.47 -11.42 -9.54
CA VAL A 207 -2.79 -10.05 -9.11
C VAL A 207 -1.60 -9.59 -8.27
N CYS A 208 -0.92 -8.52 -8.66
CA CYS A 208 0.12 -7.91 -7.83
C CYS A 208 -0.34 -6.53 -7.34
N ASN A 209 -0.23 -6.32 -6.03
CA ASN A 209 -0.46 -5.05 -5.36
C ASN A 209 0.89 -4.38 -5.05
N TYR A 210 0.93 -3.06 -5.17
CA TYR A 210 2.15 -2.23 -5.16
C TYR A 210 2.05 -1.11 -4.14
N GLY A 211 3.06 -0.99 -3.28
CA GLY A 211 3.09 -0.08 -2.14
C GLY A 211 4.36 0.80 -2.07
N PRO A 212 4.23 2.12 -1.82
CA PRO A 212 3.05 2.92 -2.11
C PRO A 212 2.61 2.82 -3.58
N LYS A 213 1.35 3.19 -3.85
CA LYS A 213 0.79 3.40 -5.19
C LYS A 213 1.70 4.32 -6.03
N GLY A 214 1.77 4.02 -7.33
CA GLY A 214 2.31 4.91 -8.35
C GLY A 214 1.24 5.38 -9.34
N ASN A 215 1.67 5.91 -10.48
CA ASN A 215 0.77 6.50 -11.49
C ASN A 215 -0.02 7.70 -10.98
N GLU A 216 0.57 8.50 -10.09
CA GLU A 216 -0.03 9.75 -9.64
C GLU A 216 0.11 10.83 -10.72
N GLU A 217 -1.01 11.46 -11.10
CA GLU A 217 -1.07 12.40 -12.23
C GLU A 217 -0.20 13.65 -11.97
N GLY A 218 0.74 13.92 -12.88
CA GLY A 218 1.66 15.05 -12.77
C GLY A 218 2.98 14.76 -12.03
N GLU A 219 3.09 13.65 -11.29
CA GLU A 219 4.34 13.23 -10.64
C GLU A 219 5.33 12.59 -11.62
N GLU A 220 6.63 12.60 -11.31
CA GLU A 220 7.63 11.86 -12.07
C GLU A 220 7.57 10.35 -11.75
N VAL A 221 7.73 9.49 -12.77
CA VAL A 221 7.80 8.04 -12.60
C VAL A 221 9.07 7.68 -11.81
N TYR A 222 10.18 8.32 -12.16
CA TYR A 222 11.43 8.30 -11.39
C TYR A 222 12.26 9.53 -11.73
N LYS A 223 13.13 9.93 -10.80
CA LYS A 223 13.94 11.14 -10.95
C LYS A 223 15.16 10.89 -11.85
N ALA A 224 15.23 11.61 -12.96
CA ALA A 224 16.30 11.51 -13.95
C ALA A 224 17.65 12.05 -13.43
N GLY A 225 18.78 11.41 -13.80
CA GLY A 225 20.12 11.92 -13.49
C GLY A 225 21.23 10.87 -13.41
N SER A 226 22.23 11.07 -12.54
CA SER A 226 23.28 10.08 -12.29
C SER A 226 22.80 8.99 -11.32
N VAL A 227 23.17 7.74 -11.63
CA VAL A 227 22.72 6.54 -10.91
C VAL A 227 22.92 6.70 -9.39
N CYS A 228 21.85 6.47 -8.62
CA CYS A 228 21.83 6.56 -7.15
C CYS A 228 22.15 7.93 -6.50
N SER A 229 22.23 9.02 -7.27
CA SER A 229 22.53 10.37 -6.74
C SER A 229 21.40 11.05 -5.95
N SER A 230 20.24 10.41 -5.81
CA SER A 230 19.13 10.88 -4.96
C SER A 230 18.43 9.70 -4.27
N CYS A 231 19.19 8.66 -3.90
CA CYS A 231 18.67 7.60 -3.03
C CYS A 231 18.19 8.19 -1.69
N PRO A 232 17.00 7.81 -1.18
CA PRO A 232 16.50 8.27 0.12
C PRO A 232 17.38 7.86 1.31
N ALA A 233 17.28 8.56 2.45
CA ALA A 233 18.24 8.43 3.55
C ALA A 233 18.28 7.06 4.25
N ASN A 234 17.14 6.37 4.40
CA ASN A 234 17.11 4.99 4.92
C ASN A 234 17.39 3.96 3.80
N THR A 235 18.29 4.30 2.88
CA THR A 235 18.68 3.42 1.77
C THR A 235 20.17 3.51 1.47
N CYS A 236 20.69 2.48 0.83
CA CYS A 236 22.05 2.40 0.34
C CYS A 236 22.03 1.98 -1.14
N CYS A 237 23.11 2.23 -1.88
CA CYS A 237 23.25 1.74 -3.26
C CYS A 237 24.68 1.27 -3.54
N GLY A 238 24.80 0.18 -4.29
CA GLY A 238 26.10 -0.40 -4.67
C GLY A 238 26.97 -0.70 -3.45
N ASP A 239 28.24 -0.30 -3.51
CA ASP A 239 29.20 -0.52 -2.43
C ASP A 239 28.88 0.21 -1.12
N ALA A 240 28.06 1.27 -1.15
CA ALA A 240 27.65 1.96 0.09
C ALA A 240 26.87 1.02 1.03
N CYS A 241 26.17 0.02 0.50
CA CYS A 241 25.46 -0.98 1.30
C CYS A 241 26.36 -1.82 2.19
N LYS A 242 27.65 -1.96 1.86
CA LYS A 242 28.62 -2.70 2.69
C LYS A 242 28.75 -2.11 4.10
N LYS A 243 28.55 -0.80 4.26
CA LYS A 243 28.55 -0.11 5.56
C LYS A 243 27.44 -0.56 6.50
N HIS A 244 26.37 -1.14 5.96
CA HIS A 244 25.20 -1.63 6.70
C HIS A 244 25.13 -3.17 6.73
N ASN A 245 26.23 -3.86 6.38
CA ASN A 245 26.27 -5.32 6.17
C ASN A 245 25.27 -5.84 5.11
N LEU A 246 24.87 -4.98 4.16
CA LEU A 246 23.94 -5.31 3.09
C LEU A 246 24.64 -5.53 1.75
N LYS A 247 24.13 -6.48 0.96
CA LYS A 247 24.55 -6.72 -0.43
C LYS A 247 23.54 -6.10 -1.40
N ALA A 248 23.99 -5.11 -2.17
CA ALA A 248 23.22 -4.60 -3.31
C ALA A 248 23.33 -5.59 -4.49
N ASN A 249 22.25 -6.32 -4.78
CA ASN A 249 22.23 -7.30 -5.88
C ASN A 249 21.85 -6.67 -7.23
N TYR A 250 21.28 -5.45 -7.22
CA TYR A 250 20.73 -4.78 -8.39
C TYR A 250 21.43 -3.44 -8.61
N HIS A 251 22.08 -3.29 -9.76
CA HIS A 251 22.81 -2.06 -10.08
C HIS A 251 21.82 -0.89 -10.26
N GLY A 252 22.10 0.22 -9.57
CA GLY A 252 21.29 1.43 -9.64
C GLY A 252 20.00 1.44 -8.83
N LEU A 253 19.75 0.40 -8.01
CA LEU A 253 18.64 0.41 -7.06
C LEU A 253 19.09 0.85 -5.67
N CYS A 254 18.25 1.67 -5.04
CA CYS A 254 18.37 2.12 -3.65
C CYS A 254 17.75 1.05 -2.74
N LYS A 255 18.58 0.25 -2.07
CA LYS A 255 18.16 -0.80 -1.16
C LYS A 255 17.85 -0.22 0.22
N VAL A 256 16.65 -0.47 0.74
CA VAL A 256 16.23 -0.02 2.08
C VAL A 256 17.11 -0.68 3.15
N ILE A 257 17.51 0.08 4.17
CA ILE A 257 18.41 -0.38 5.25
C ILE A 257 17.62 -1.06 6.37
N ASP A 258 16.68 -0.34 6.98
CA ASP A 258 15.68 -0.93 7.88
C ASP A 258 14.31 -0.90 7.18
N GLU A 259 13.77 -2.07 6.89
CA GLU A 259 12.46 -2.25 6.25
C GLU A 259 11.26 -1.85 7.13
N ASN A 260 11.44 -1.76 8.46
CA ASN A 260 10.41 -1.30 9.38
C ASN A 260 10.27 0.22 9.37
N LEU A 261 11.34 0.92 8.97
CA LEU A 261 11.36 2.34 8.70
C LEU A 261 11.08 2.57 7.20
N PRO A 262 10.52 3.72 6.83
CA PRO A 262 10.34 4.03 5.43
C PRO A 262 11.65 4.50 4.76
N PRO A 263 11.75 4.47 3.43
CA PRO A 263 12.92 4.96 2.71
C PRO A 263 13.18 6.47 2.93
N GLU A 264 12.12 7.28 2.95
CA GLU A 264 12.16 8.75 2.97
C GLU A 264 12.37 9.33 4.40
N GLY A 265 13.37 8.80 5.12
CA GLY A 265 13.75 9.21 6.48
C GLY A 265 14.51 10.54 6.60
N ASN A 266 14.47 11.42 5.59
CA ASN A 266 14.99 12.79 5.67
C ASN A 266 14.19 13.72 4.77
N VAL A 267 13.03 14.13 5.26
CA VAL A 267 12.45 15.42 4.86
C VAL A 267 13.37 16.50 5.43
N PRO A 268 13.88 17.46 4.63
CA PRO A 268 14.76 18.53 5.13
C PRO A 268 14.03 19.61 5.96
N HIS A 269 12.94 19.25 6.63
CA HIS A 269 12.34 20.07 7.68
C HIS A 269 13.06 19.81 8.98
N LYS A 270 14.12 20.56 9.26
CA LYS A 270 14.61 20.75 10.63
C LYS A 270 13.45 21.25 11.51
N LYS A 271 13.36 20.78 12.76
CA LYS A 271 12.46 21.34 13.79
C LYS A 271 12.61 22.87 13.80
N THR A 272 11.54 23.60 13.48
CA THR A 272 11.56 25.07 13.34
C THR A 272 11.52 25.80 14.66
N GLY A 273 11.20 25.09 15.75
CA GLY A 273 11.00 25.64 17.10
C GLY A 273 9.55 26.02 17.39
N ASN A 274 8.69 26.09 16.36
CA ASN A 274 7.27 26.38 16.47
C ASN A 274 6.40 25.10 16.62
N GLU A 275 7.03 23.94 16.74
CA GLU A 275 6.38 22.65 16.95
C GLU A 275 6.15 22.35 18.42
N VAL A 276 4.90 22.00 18.76
CA VAL A 276 4.57 21.36 20.05
C VAL A 276 5.03 19.90 20.06
N PHE A 277 5.08 19.27 18.87
CA PHE A 277 5.61 17.92 18.65
C PHE A 277 6.30 17.85 17.29
N TYR A 278 7.52 17.30 17.25
CA TYR A 278 8.29 17.03 16.04
C TYR A 278 9.01 15.67 16.16
N CYS A 279 8.58 14.68 15.39
CA CYS A 279 9.31 13.43 15.20
C CYS A 279 9.72 13.30 13.73
N GLY A 280 10.98 13.56 13.40
CA GLY A 280 11.55 13.43 12.05
C GLY A 280 12.05 12.02 11.72
N PHE A 281 12.04 11.11 12.71
CA PHE A 281 12.64 9.77 12.67
C PHE A 281 14.19 9.80 12.56
N ASN A 282 14.82 10.89 12.99
CA ASN A 282 16.27 11.06 13.13
C ASN A 282 16.65 11.22 14.62
N ASP A 283 16.24 10.25 15.45
CA ASP A 283 16.49 10.17 16.90
C ASP A 283 15.98 11.34 17.77
N GLU A 284 14.97 12.08 17.31
CA GLU A 284 14.39 13.16 18.11
C GLU A 284 13.68 12.64 19.37
N SER A 285 13.67 13.46 20.44
CA SER A 285 13.00 13.14 21.72
C SER A 285 11.54 12.74 21.55
N ASP A 286 10.84 13.43 20.67
CA ASP A 286 9.39 13.35 20.53
C ASP A 286 9.01 12.01 19.84
N CYS A 287 9.91 11.43 19.02
CA CYS A 287 9.76 10.09 18.45
C CYS A 287 9.71 8.96 19.49
N ARG A 288 10.27 9.18 20.68
CA ARG A 288 10.34 8.19 21.76
C ARG A 288 9.15 8.24 22.73
N HIS A 289 8.24 9.21 22.56
CA HIS A 289 7.12 9.38 23.49
C HIS A 289 5.98 8.38 23.22
N THR A 290 5.53 7.73 24.29
CA THR A 290 4.25 7.01 24.38
C THR A 290 3.60 7.45 25.68
N VAL A 291 2.32 7.85 25.63
CA VAL A 291 1.59 8.29 26.83
C VAL A 291 0.16 7.78 26.73
N GLU A 292 -0.27 6.94 27.68
CA GLU A 292 -1.60 6.31 27.65
C GLU A 292 -2.61 7.05 28.52
N GLY A 293 -3.85 7.21 28.04
CA GLY A 293 -4.98 7.74 28.82
C GLY A 293 -5.81 8.79 28.06
N VAL A 294 -6.83 9.33 28.73
CA VAL A 294 -7.63 10.46 28.22
C VAL A 294 -6.72 11.69 28.05
N ASP A 295 -6.90 12.45 26.96
CA ASP A 295 -6.00 13.54 26.52
C ASP A 295 -4.57 13.14 26.09
N ARG A 296 -4.35 11.90 25.64
CA ARG A 296 -2.99 11.40 25.32
C ARG A 296 -2.87 10.63 23.99
N TRP A 297 -1.64 10.58 23.48
CA TRP A 297 -1.28 10.09 22.14
C TRP A 297 -0.90 8.61 22.13
N ILE A 298 -1.62 7.79 21.35
CA ILE A 298 -1.22 6.40 21.08
C ILE A 298 -0.35 6.36 19.81
N ARG A 299 0.89 5.89 19.94
CA ARG A 299 1.82 5.72 18.80
C ARG A 299 1.55 4.40 18.09
N ASN A 300 0.90 4.46 16.92
CA ASN A 300 0.85 3.35 15.97
C ASN A 300 1.94 3.54 14.90
N VAL A 301 2.80 2.54 14.71
CA VAL A 301 3.87 2.59 13.69
C VAL A 301 3.32 2.05 12.36
N THR A 302 3.19 2.91 11.34
CA THR A 302 2.72 2.51 10.00
C THR A 302 3.81 2.75 8.94
N THR A 303 4.22 1.70 8.22
CA THR A 303 5.41 1.74 7.34
C THR A 303 5.13 2.32 5.93
N GLY A 304 4.40 3.42 5.82
CA GLY A 304 4.08 4.01 4.51
C GLY A 304 3.87 5.52 4.54
N GLY A 305 4.24 6.21 3.45
CA GLY A 305 4.39 7.66 3.40
C GLY A 305 3.14 8.39 2.94
N THR A 306 2.47 9.07 3.86
CA THR A 306 1.35 9.97 3.57
C THR A 306 1.26 11.03 4.67
N TRP A 307 1.30 12.29 4.27
CA TRP A 307 1.49 13.43 5.17
C TRP A 307 0.15 13.86 5.78
N LEU A 308 0.14 14.21 7.07
CA LEU A 308 -1.02 14.85 7.70
C LEU A 308 -0.53 15.92 8.67
N ASN A 309 -0.47 17.16 8.20
CA ASN A 309 -0.36 18.33 9.07
C ASN A 309 -1.75 18.63 9.64
N THR A 310 -1.81 19.02 10.91
CA THR A 310 -3.04 19.52 11.52
C THR A 310 -2.73 20.47 12.67
N TYR A 311 -3.68 21.35 12.94
CA TYR A 311 -3.58 22.41 13.93
C TYR A 311 -4.42 22.05 15.13
N LEU A 312 -3.83 22.15 16.33
CA LEU A 312 -4.62 22.05 17.56
C LEU A 312 -5.37 23.37 17.74
N GLY A 313 -6.70 23.30 17.65
CA GLY A 313 -7.57 24.38 18.09
C GLY A 313 -7.44 24.58 19.60
N ASN A 314 -7.52 25.83 20.08
CA ASN A 314 -7.19 26.15 21.48
C ASN A 314 -8.12 25.51 22.54
N TYR A 315 -9.24 24.88 22.14
CA TYR A 315 -10.19 24.23 23.05
C TYR A 315 -10.84 23.00 22.41
N GLY A 316 -10.59 21.81 22.95
CA GLY A 316 -11.23 20.55 22.57
C GLY A 316 -10.26 19.39 22.29
N HIS A 317 -10.68 18.15 22.58
CA HIS A 317 -9.92 16.95 22.26
C HIS A 317 -9.71 16.84 20.74
N THR A 318 -8.46 16.94 20.27
CA THR A 318 -8.13 16.76 18.84
C THR A 318 -7.40 15.43 18.67
N VAL A 319 -8.02 14.47 17.97
CA VAL A 319 -7.38 13.21 17.60
C VAL A 319 -6.62 13.41 16.28
N ILE A 320 -5.29 13.32 16.33
CA ILE A 320 -4.45 13.28 15.13
C ILE A 320 -4.13 11.82 14.82
N GLU A 321 -4.83 11.25 13.83
CA GLU A 321 -4.47 9.95 13.30
C GLU A 321 -3.32 10.12 12.29
N VAL A 322 -2.08 10.00 12.76
CA VAL A 322 -0.91 9.98 11.88
C VAL A 322 -0.85 8.63 11.16
N ARG A 323 -1.17 8.64 9.87
CA ARG A 323 -1.23 7.43 9.05
C ARG A 323 0.12 7.02 8.46
N SER A 324 1.22 7.68 8.82
CA SER A 324 2.57 7.42 8.29
C SER A 324 3.71 7.54 9.31
N ALA A 325 4.78 6.78 9.09
CA ALA A 325 6.08 6.98 9.75
C ALA A 325 6.93 8.10 9.10
N HIS A 326 6.33 9.19 8.61
CA HIS A 326 7.04 10.25 7.87
C HIS A 326 6.65 11.65 8.37
N HIS A 327 7.37 12.09 9.39
CA HIS A 327 7.18 13.32 10.14
C HIS A 327 5.76 13.55 10.72
N LEU A 328 5.69 13.84 12.01
CA LEU A 328 4.53 14.52 12.59
C LEU A 328 4.98 15.88 13.07
N GLN A 329 4.35 16.92 12.53
CA GLN A 329 4.44 18.29 13.02
C GLN A 329 3.07 18.71 13.57
N VAL A 330 3.03 19.12 14.84
CA VAL A 330 1.84 19.69 15.47
C VAL A 330 2.11 21.14 15.87
N ARG A 331 1.26 22.06 15.44
CA ARG A 331 1.33 23.50 15.77
C ARG A 331 0.07 23.93 16.53
N GLN A 332 0.23 24.85 17.46
CA GLN A 332 -0.88 25.55 18.11
C GLN A 332 -1.30 26.77 17.27
N ALA A 333 -2.60 26.97 17.09
CA ALA A 333 -3.11 28.14 16.38
C ALA A 333 -3.07 29.39 17.29
N MET A 334 -2.36 30.44 16.89
CA MET A 334 -2.35 31.72 17.62
C MET A 334 -3.68 32.47 17.42
N PRO A 335 -4.27 33.07 18.47
CA PRO A 335 -5.44 33.93 18.32
C PRO A 335 -5.13 35.13 17.40
N GLY A 336 -5.90 35.30 16.32
CA GLY A 336 -5.78 36.45 15.43
C GLY A 336 -5.01 36.24 14.12
N HIS A 337 -4.63 35.01 13.77
CA HIS A 337 -4.23 34.66 12.39
C HIS A 337 -5.36 33.90 11.67
N GLN A 338 -5.74 34.41 10.50
CA GLN A 338 -6.52 33.64 9.52
C GLN A 338 -5.61 32.55 8.94
N ASP A 339 -6.17 31.37 8.68
CA ASP A 339 -5.42 30.24 8.12
C ASP A 339 -4.68 30.62 6.83
N PRO A 340 -3.40 30.23 6.66
CA PRO A 340 -2.77 30.29 5.36
C PRO A 340 -3.50 29.34 4.40
N GLN A 341 -4.00 29.87 3.29
CA GLN A 341 -4.67 29.06 2.27
C GLN A 341 -3.69 28.02 1.69
N TRP A 342 -3.94 26.75 1.97
CA TRP A 342 -3.20 25.64 1.37
C TRP A 342 -3.76 25.34 -0.03
N THR A 343 -3.09 25.85 -1.07
CA THR A 343 -3.39 25.55 -2.47
C THR A 343 -2.31 24.66 -3.10
N HIS A 344 -2.52 23.34 -3.17
CA HIS A 344 -1.84 22.51 -4.18
C HIS A 344 -2.62 21.21 -4.48
N GLY A 345 -2.95 21.00 -5.76
CA GLY A 345 -3.09 19.69 -6.42
C GLY A 345 -4.06 18.64 -5.87
N GLY A 346 -5.30 18.61 -6.39
CA GLY A 346 -6.19 17.44 -6.28
C GLY A 346 -7.37 17.62 -5.33
N ARG A 347 -8.59 17.36 -5.80
CA ARG A 347 -9.83 17.56 -5.04
C ARG A 347 -9.93 16.59 -3.85
N THR A 348 -10.24 17.11 -2.66
CA THR A 348 -11.48 16.79 -1.93
C THR A 348 -11.74 17.85 -0.86
N THR A 349 -12.88 18.53 -0.97
CA THR A 349 -13.37 19.48 0.04
C THR A 349 -14.05 18.72 1.16
N LEU A 350 -13.76 19.02 2.43
CA LEU A 350 -14.57 18.55 3.55
C LEU A 350 -15.08 19.76 4.34
N SER A 351 -16.30 20.17 3.98
CA SER A 351 -17.02 21.28 4.59
C SER A 351 -17.62 20.83 5.92
N VAL A 352 -17.29 21.52 7.02
CA VAL A 352 -18.12 21.48 8.23
C VAL A 352 -18.58 22.91 8.53
N PRO A 353 -19.87 23.25 8.31
CA PRO A 353 -20.36 24.59 8.61
C PRO A 353 -20.37 24.82 10.12
N ALA A 354 -19.87 25.98 10.55
CA ALA A 354 -20.07 26.47 11.90
C ALA A 354 -21.54 26.82 12.11
N VAL A 355 -22.32 25.89 12.65
CA VAL A 355 -23.72 26.13 13.04
C VAL A 355 -23.76 26.60 14.49
N ARG A 356 -24.31 27.79 14.70
CA ARG A 356 -24.54 28.41 16.01
C ARG A 356 -25.45 27.53 16.86
N GLY A 357 -25.33 27.68 18.18
CA GLY A 357 -26.00 26.85 19.18
C GLY A 357 -27.53 26.86 19.19
N PHE A 358 -28.03 26.16 20.21
CA PHE A 358 -29.41 25.79 20.53
C PHE A 358 -29.97 24.55 19.82
N GLY A 359 -30.26 23.53 20.64
CA GLY A 359 -31.47 22.72 20.48
C GLY A 359 -31.35 21.30 19.92
N GLY A 360 -31.40 20.31 20.81
CA GLY A 360 -32.32 19.18 20.60
C GLY A 360 -31.79 17.85 20.04
N GLY A 361 -31.23 16.99 20.92
CA GLY A 361 -31.25 15.52 20.79
C GLY A 361 -30.40 14.91 19.66
N ARG A 362 -29.89 13.68 19.69
CA ARG A 362 -29.86 12.48 20.55
C ARG A 362 -28.77 11.60 19.86
N GLN A 363 -27.95 10.74 20.45
CA GLN A 363 -27.87 10.16 21.81
C GLN A 363 -26.53 9.41 21.98
N ILE A 364 -25.92 9.45 23.18
CA ILE A 364 -25.26 8.32 23.92
C ILE A 364 -23.95 7.74 23.32
N LEU A 365 -22.85 7.40 24.01
CA LEU A 365 -22.36 7.42 25.42
C LEU A 365 -21.19 8.46 25.55
N ASN A 366 -20.47 8.76 26.65
CA ASN A 366 -20.61 8.73 28.14
C ASN A 366 -19.63 9.82 28.70
N LEU A 367 -19.81 10.47 29.87
CA LEU A 367 -19.60 10.06 31.27
C LEU A 367 -18.19 9.52 31.58
N THR A 368 -17.34 10.07 32.47
CA THR A 368 -17.40 11.12 33.52
C THR A 368 -15.95 11.56 33.82
N HIS A 369 -15.54 12.83 34.03
CA HIS A 369 -15.89 13.76 35.11
C HIS A 369 -15.41 15.20 34.79
N LEU A 370 -16.17 16.20 35.23
CA LEU A 370 -15.82 17.63 35.39
C LEU A 370 -16.06 18.00 36.88
N PRO A 371 -15.75 19.22 37.37
CA PRO A 371 -14.61 20.14 37.20
C PRO A 371 -14.13 20.58 38.63
N PRO A 372 -13.88 21.87 39.03
CA PRO A 372 -13.24 23.06 38.41
C PRO A 372 -12.11 23.69 39.27
N CYS A 373 -11.39 24.70 38.75
CA CYS A 373 -10.97 25.97 39.43
C CYS A 373 -9.98 26.76 38.54
N ARG A 374 -10.36 27.88 37.91
CA ARG A 374 -10.30 29.28 38.44
C ARG A 374 -8.95 29.74 38.98
N ARG A 375 -8.20 30.49 38.16
CA ARG A 375 -8.36 31.95 38.11
C ARG A 375 -8.56 32.41 36.67
#